data_AF-T1G5U5-F1
#
_entry.id   AF-T1G5U5-F1
#
_cell.length_a   1.000
_cell.length_b   1.000
_cell.length_c   1.000
_cell.angle_alpha   90.00
_cell.angle_beta   90.00
_cell.angle_gamma   90.00
#
_symmetry.space_group_name_H-M   'P 1'
#
loop_
_entity.id
_entity.type
_entity.pdbx_description
1 polymer ?
#
loop_
_entity_poly.entity_id
_entity_poly.type
_entity_poly.pdbx_seq_one_letter_code
_entity_poly.pdbx_strand_id
1 'polypeptide(L)'
;MKSTEFLTLDSFLLHFSIFLTQENNRRNEPQQPTPSHGNFQWGGCGDDVTFGVLFSKWFTDVPWVNERASKKFLVNLHNNAVGRKLTSESLAVTCKCHGVSGSCSLKTCWYALPNAKAIGLKLQKKYFSSVEVNMKLDKRMRKRSSLPLVSVLPTRKYVDEDELIFSTISPDYCSPDVSVGSVGTEGRVCDVDSTGTKGCRSMCCGRGYTVEVQEVKYRCECKYHWCCYVKCRTCLKSIQVYRCR
;
A
#
# COMPACT_ATOMS: atom_id res chain seq x y z
N MET A 1 -2.03 11.69 -14.09
CA MET A 1 -2.03 10.54 -13.15
C MET A 1 -1.67 9.29 -13.96
N LYS A 2 -0.96 8.29 -13.41
CA LYS A 2 -0.45 7.11 -14.15
C LYS A 2 -1.28 5.85 -13.81
N SER A 3 -1.65 5.08 -14.85
CA SER A 3 -2.42 3.80 -14.95
C SER A 3 -3.62 3.46 -14.03
N THR A 4 -4.69 2.98 -14.69
CA THR A 4 -5.90 2.28 -14.15
C THR A 4 -5.64 0.81 -13.83
N GLU A 5 -4.50 0.24 -14.24
CA GLU A 5 -4.14 -1.16 -13.93
C GLU A 5 -3.84 -1.37 -12.44
N PHE A 6 -3.72 -0.29 -11.65
CA PHE A 6 -3.56 -0.33 -10.21
C PHE A 6 -4.88 -0.35 -9.43
N LEU A 7 -6.05 -0.45 -10.07
CA LEU A 7 -7.29 -0.74 -9.33
C LEU A 7 -7.23 -2.10 -8.63
N THR A 8 -6.26 -2.96 -8.97
CA THR A 8 -5.90 -4.15 -8.18
C THR A 8 -5.06 -3.85 -6.94
N LEU A 9 -4.43 -2.67 -6.82
CA LEU A 9 -3.77 -2.21 -5.58
C LEU A 9 -4.76 -1.80 -4.51
N ASP A 10 -5.93 -1.28 -4.88
CA ASP A 10 -7.02 -1.09 -3.92
C ASP A 10 -7.49 -2.45 -3.38
N SER A 11 -7.59 -3.48 -4.22
CA SER A 11 -7.80 -4.86 -3.76
C SER A 11 -6.63 -5.43 -2.93
N PHE A 12 -5.39 -5.04 -3.23
CA PHE A 12 -4.20 -5.47 -2.47
C PHE A 12 -4.19 -4.87 -1.06
N LEU A 13 -4.54 -3.59 -0.89
CA LEU A 13 -4.56 -2.92 0.41
C LEU A 13 -5.83 -3.22 1.22
N LEU A 14 -6.99 -3.35 0.58
CA LEU A 14 -8.24 -3.73 1.25
C LEU A 14 -8.23 -5.18 1.74
N HIS A 15 -7.56 -6.12 1.06
CA HIS A 15 -7.54 -7.53 1.50
C HIS A 15 -6.33 -7.95 2.35
N PHE A 16 -5.17 -7.28 2.29
CA PHE A 16 -4.05 -7.60 3.20
C PHE A 16 -4.36 -7.28 4.67
N SER A 17 -5.26 -6.33 4.92
CA SER A 17 -5.61 -5.90 6.28
C SER A 17 -6.57 -6.85 7.00
N ILE A 18 -7.12 -7.87 6.32
CA ILE A 18 -8.18 -8.73 6.89
C ILE A 18 -7.63 -10.00 7.58
N PHE A 19 -6.37 -10.42 7.38
CA PHE A 19 -5.93 -11.74 7.84
C PHE A 19 -4.63 -11.83 8.66
N LEU A 20 -4.02 -10.70 9.07
CA LEU A 20 -2.85 -10.75 9.97
C LEU A 20 -3.19 -11.00 11.45
N THR A 21 -4.45 -11.25 11.79
CA THR A 21 -4.82 -11.65 13.17
C THR A 21 -5.73 -12.86 13.15
N GLN A 22 -5.10 -14.03 13.32
CA GLN A 22 -5.58 -15.30 13.88
C GLN A 22 -5.37 -16.49 12.94
N GLU A 23 -4.31 -17.27 13.23
CA GLU A 23 -4.52 -18.65 13.66
C GLU A 23 -3.32 -19.13 14.47
N ASN A 24 -3.60 -19.49 15.73
CA ASN A 24 -2.66 -20.04 16.68
C ASN A 24 -2.41 -21.51 16.31
N ASN A 25 -1.40 -21.78 15.47
CA ASN A 25 -1.01 -23.15 15.15
C ASN A 25 0.47 -23.36 15.49
N ARG A 26 0.72 -23.98 16.65
CA ARG A 26 2.05 -24.47 17.03
C ARG A 26 2.49 -25.52 16.02
N ARG A 27 3.24 -25.12 14.99
CA ARG A 27 4.00 -26.06 14.16
C ARG A 27 5.39 -25.51 13.92
N ASN A 28 6.35 -26.22 14.51
CA ASN A 28 7.78 -26.25 14.21
C ASN A 28 8.41 -24.91 13.83
N GLU A 29 8.70 -24.12 14.86
CA GLU A 29 9.67 -23.04 14.78
C GLU A 29 11.03 -23.65 14.35
N PRO A 30 11.61 -23.24 13.22
CA PRO A 30 12.97 -23.63 12.86
C PRO A 30 13.90 -23.21 14.01
N GLN A 31 14.85 -24.07 14.39
CA GLN A 31 15.80 -23.80 15.48
C GLN A 31 16.35 -22.38 15.36
N GLN A 32 16.01 -21.58 16.38
CA GLN A 32 16.35 -20.16 16.46
C GLN A 32 17.88 -20.00 16.32
N PRO A 33 18.38 -19.19 15.38
CA PRO A 33 19.79 -18.90 15.30
C PRO A 33 20.25 -18.26 16.61
N THR A 34 21.35 -18.77 17.16
CA THR A 34 22.10 -18.19 18.28
C THR A 34 22.40 -16.72 18.02
N PRO A 35 22.50 -15.87 19.06
CA PRO A 35 22.44 -14.43 18.90
C PRO A 35 23.61 -13.91 18.09
N SER A 36 23.39 -13.65 16.80
CA SER A 36 24.29 -12.85 15.99
C SER A 36 23.91 -11.38 16.20
N HIS A 37 24.76 -10.70 16.97
CA HIS A 37 24.79 -9.26 17.20
C HIS A 37 23.65 -8.64 18.04
N GLY A 38 23.83 -8.64 19.37
CA GLY A 38 23.21 -7.65 20.26
C GLY A 38 22.94 -8.14 21.68
N ASN A 39 22.88 -7.20 22.64
CA ASN A 39 22.45 -7.44 24.02
C ASN A 39 20.92 -7.64 24.09
N PHE A 40 20.38 -8.73 23.54
CA PHE A 40 18.97 -9.11 23.66
C PHE A 40 18.72 -10.60 23.48
N GLN A 41 17.53 -11.04 23.87
CA GLN A 41 17.05 -12.41 23.67
C GLN A 41 15.97 -12.45 22.58
N TRP A 42 15.96 -13.49 21.74
CA TRP A 42 14.86 -13.74 20.81
C TRP A 42 13.64 -14.31 21.57
N GLY A 43 12.44 -13.89 21.19
CA GLY A 43 11.19 -14.41 21.77
C GLY A 43 9.98 -13.55 21.39
N GLY A 44 8.79 -13.90 21.89
CA GLY A 44 7.53 -13.25 21.49
C GLY A 44 6.84 -13.97 20.33
N CYS A 45 5.88 -13.30 19.69
CA CYS A 45 5.17 -13.80 18.51
C CYS A 45 5.54 -12.89 17.32
N GLY A 46 6.41 -13.39 16.45
CA GLY A 46 6.81 -12.69 15.24
C GLY A 46 5.83 -12.95 14.09
N ASP A 47 5.81 -12.03 13.12
CA ASP A 47 4.98 -12.17 11.93
C ASP A 47 5.55 -13.25 10.99
N ASP A 48 4.72 -14.22 10.59
CA ASP A 48 5.08 -15.22 9.58
C ASP A 48 4.90 -14.66 8.17
N VAL A 49 5.86 -13.84 7.75
CA VAL A 49 5.84 -13.21 6.42
C VAL A 49 6.01 -14.24 5.30
N THR A 50 6.70 -15.35 5.55
CA THR A 50 6.87 -16.43 4.57
C THR A 50 5.52 -17.03 4.20
N PHE A 51 4.72 -17.41 5.21
CA PHE A 51 3.36 -17.88 4.99
C PHE A 51 2.50 -16.83 4.27
N GLY A 52 2.53 -15.58 4.74
CA GLY A 52 1.76 -14.49 4.13
C GLY A 52 2.07 -14.26 2.65
N VAL A 53 3.36 -14.30 2.29
CA VAL A 53 3.82 -14.17 0.88
C VAL A 53 3.37 -15.37 0.04
N LEU A 54 3.47 -16.59 0.56
CA LEU A 54 3.03 -17.80 -0.14
C LEU A 54 1.51 -17.81 -0.37
N PHE A 55 0.74 -17.49 0.66
CA PHE A 55 -0.71 -17.37 0.56
C PHE A 55 -1.12 -16.29 -0.44
N SER A 56 -0.51 -15.11 -0.35
CA SER A 56 -0.74 -14.02 -1.31
C SER A 56 -0.46 -14.47 -2.74
N LYS A 57 0.65 -15.17 -2.98
CA LYS A 57 0.96 -15.72 -4.30
C LYS A 57 -0.12 -16.65 -4.81
N TRP A 58 -0.57 -17.60 -3.99
CA TRP A 58 -1.64 -18.51 -4.36
C TRP A 58 -2.95 -17.78 -4.66
N PHE A 59 -3.32 -16.79 -3.84
CA PHE A 59 -4.58 -16.09 -3.99
C PHE A 59 -4.59 -15.10 -5.17
N THR A 60 -3.54 -14.28 -5.33
CA THR A 60 -3.51 -13.17 -6.29
C THR A 60 -3.09 -13.59 -7.69
N ASP A 61 -2.31 -14.67 -7.82
CA ASP A 61 -1.76 -15.08 -9.12
C ASP A 61 -2.67 -16.13 -9.82
N VAL A 62 -3.48 -16.90 -9.07
CA VAL A 62 -4.36 -17.97 -9.61
C VAL A 62 -5.42 -17.50 -10.62
N PRO A 63 -6.15 -16.38 -10.40
CA PRO A 63 -7.17 -15.93 -11.36
C PRO A 63 -6.65 -15.71 -12.79
N TRP A 64 -5.34 -15.50 -12.93
CA TRP A 64 -4.70 -15.19 -14.21
C TRP A 64 -4.11 -16.40 -14.93
N VAL A 65 -4.16 -17.60 -14.33
CA VAL A 65 -3.57 -18.84 -14.88
C VAL A 65 -4.24 -19.27 -16.19
N ASN A 66 -5.47 -18.81 -16.45
CA ASN A 66 -6.24 -19.10 -17.66
C ASN A 66 -6.04 -18.06 -18.79
N GLU A 67 -5.48 -16.87 -18.50
CA GLU A 67 -5.15 -15.81 -19.49
C GLU A 67 -3.68 -15.86 -19.92
N ARG A 68 -3.17 -17.08 -20.19
CA ARG A 68 -1.74 -17.30 -20.45
C ARG A 68 -1.26 -16.41 -21.61
N ALA A 69 -0.23 -15.61 -21.32
CA ALA A 69 0.47 -14.70 -22.25
C ALA A 69 -0.21 -13.37 -22.62
N SER A 70 -1.28 -12.94 -21.94
CA SER A 70 -1.77 -11.56 -22.08
C SER A 70 -0.78 -10.54 -21.49
N LYS A 71 -0.66 -9.36 -22.12
CA LYS A 71 0.13 -8.21 -21.61
C LYS A 71 -0.26 -7.87 -20.17
N LYS A 72 -1.56 -7.83 -19.91
CA LYS A 72 -2.17 -7.53 -18.60
C LYS A 72 -1.79 -8.57 -17.55
N PHE A 73 -1.83 -9.85 -17.91
CA PHE A 73 -1.42 -10.94 -17.02
C PHE A 73 0.04 -10.78 -16.56
N LEU A 74 0.95 -10.54 -17.50
CA LEU A 74 2.38 -10.40 -17.20
C LEU A 74 2.66 -9.19 -16.30
N VAL A 75 1.98 -8.06 -16.53
CA VAL A 75 2.06 -6.87 -15.67
C VAL A 75 1.57 -7.15 -14.25
N ASN A 76 0.40 -7.80 -14.12
CA ASN A 76 -0.16 -8.12 -12.81
C ASN A 76 0.72 -9.08 -12.03
N LEU A 77 1.25 -10.12 -12.67
CA LEU A 77 2.14 -11.08 -12.02
C LEU A 77 3.41 -10.41 -11.49
N HIS A 78 4.00 -9.50 -12.27
CA HIS A 78 5.16 -8.70 -11.87
C HIS A 78 4.82 -7.78 -10.68
N ASN A 79 3.77 -6.97 -10.80
CA ASN A 79 3.39 -6.01 -9.75
C ASN A 79 3.00 -6.72 -8.44
N ASN A 80 2.34 -7.89 -8.51
CA ASN A 80 2.06 -8.71 -7.33
C ASN A 80 3.36 -9.21 -6.67
N ALA A 81 4.36 -9.62 -7.47
CA ALA A 81 5.66 -10.03 -6.96
C ALA A 81 6.39 -8.86 -6.28
N VAL A 82 6.37 -7.67 -6.87
CA VAL A 82 6.93 -6.44 -6.27
C VAL A 82 6.28 -6.14 -4.92
N GLY A 83 4.94 -6.24 -4.81
CA GLY A 83 4.22 -6.01 -3.55
C GLY A 83 4.59 -7.00 -2.45
N ARG A 84 4.70 -8.30 -2.80
CA ARG A 84 5.15 -9.34 -1.87
C ARG A 84 6.60 -9.14 -1.43
N LYS A 85 7.50 -8.81 -2.36
CA LYS A 85 8.91 -8.54 -2.07
C LYS A 85 9.06 -7.34 -1.14
N LEU A 86 8.39 -6.21 -1.45
CA LEU A 86 8.40 -5.02 -0.60
C LEU A 86 7.90 -5.30 0.83
N THR A 87 6.90 -6.18 0.97
CA THR A 87 6.38 -6.59 2.28
C THR A 87 7.42 -7.42 3.04
N SER A 88 8.01 -8.42 2.38
CA SER A 88 9.09 -9.24 2.94
C SER A 88 10.29 -8.40 3.39
N GLU A 89 10.76 -7.48 2.55
CA GLU A 89 11.88 -6.58 2.83
C GLU A 89 11.54 -5.51 3.89
N SER A 90 10.26 -5.33 4.22
CA SER A 90 9.84 -4.40 5.28
C SER A 90 9.89 -5.04 6.67
N LEU A 91 10.12 -6.35 6.78
CA LEU A 91 10.25 -7.05 8.05
C LEU A 91 11.46 -6.52 8.83
N ALA A 92 11.25 -6.16 10.10
CA ALA A 92 12.28 -5.58 10.94
C ALA A 92 12.26 -6.19 12.34
N VAL A 93 13.41 -6.14 13.02
CA VAL A 93 13.51 -6.54 14.42
C VAL A 93 12.86 -5.46 15.29
N THR A 94 11.83 -5.86 16.03
CA THR A 94 11.15 -5.04 17.04
C THR A 94 11.41 -5.63 18.42
N CYS A 95 11.58 -4.76 19.42
CA CYS A 95 11.94 -5.18 20.77
C CYS A 95 11.02 -4.59 21.83
N LYS A 96 10.80 -5.34 22.91
CA LYS A 96 10.18 -4.86 24.15
C LYS A 96 11.18 -4.88 25.29
N CYS A 97 11.38 -3.71 25.88
CA CYS A 97 12.19 -3.54 27.08
C CYS A 97 11.38 -3.89 28.33
N HIS A 98 12.01 -4.60 29.26
CA HIS A 98 11.37 -5.07 30.49
C HIS A 98 12.39 -5.20 31.65
N GLY A 99 13.46 -4.39 31.61
CA GLY A 99 14.34 -4.21 32.75
C GLY A 99 13.68 -3.43 33.89
N VAL A 100 14.37 -3.36 35.03
CA VAL A 100 13.90 -2.63 36.23
C VAL A 100 13.47 -1.21 35.85
N SER A 101 12.29 -0.81 36.32
CA SER A 101 11.67 0.50 36.05
C SER A 101 11.46 0.81 34.55
N GLY A 102 11.31 -0.21 33.71
CA GLY A 102 11.11 -0.05 32.27
C GLY A 102 12.40 0.18 31.47
N SER A 103 13.57 -0.03 32.08
CA SER A 103 14.85 0.07 31.38
C SER A 103 15.01 -1.01 30.30
N CYS A 104 15.88 -0.74 29.32
CA CYS A 104 16.21 -1.69 28.24
C CYS A 104 17.46 -2.54 28.55
N SER A 105 17.85 -2.66 29.82
CA SER A 105 18.94 -3.55 30.25
C SER A 105 18.63 -5.01 29.93
N LEU A 106 17.35 -5.37 29.97
CA LEU A 106 16.79 -6.60 29.42
C LEU A 106 15.77 -6.24 28.35
N LYS A 107 15.89 -6.87 27.18
CA LYS A 107 14.93 -6.72 26.08
C LYS A 107 14.78 -8.03 25.32
N THR A 108 13.54 -8.29 24.89
CA THR A 108 13.19 -9.43 24.03
C THR A 108 12.79 -8.86 22.68
N CYS A 109 13.25 -9.47 21.60
CA CYS A 109 12.97 -9.02 20.25
C CYS A 109 12.37 -10.13 19.37
N TRP A 110 11.58 -9.72 18.38
CA TRP A 110 10.97 -10.56 17.35
C TRP A 110 10.94 -9.82 16.02
N TYR A 111 10.70 -10.55 14.93
CA TYR A 111 10.44 -9.95 13.63
C TYR A 111 9.00 -9.44 13.55
N ALA A 112 8.81 -8.19 13.17
CA ALA A 112 7.49 -7.60 12.95
C ALA A 112 7.47 -6.71 11.69
N LEU A 113 6.35 -6.73 10.99
CA LEU A 113 6.06 -5.83 9.90
C LEU A 113 5.68 -4.44 10.44
N PRO A 114 6.00 -3.37 9.70
CA PRO A 114 5.47 -2.06 10.01
C PRO A 114 3.97 -2.02 9.72
N ASN A 115 3.28 -1.00 10.24
CA ASN A 115 1.86 -0.81 9.94
C ASN A 115 1.59 -0.66 8.43
N ALA A 116 0.38 -1.01 8.00
CA ALA A 116 -0.02 -0.97 6.60
C ALA A 116 0.16 0.42 5.94
N LYS A 117 0.03 1.50 6.71
CA LYS A 117 0.27 2.87 6.19
C LYS A 117 1.72 3.05 5.74
N ALA A 118 2.70 2.54 6.49
CA ALA A 118 4.11 2.62 6.11
C ALA A 118 4.40 1.82 4.82
N ILE A 119 3.82 0.63 4.69
CA ILE A 119 3.89 -0.20 3.47
C ILE A 119 3.26 0.55 2.28
N GLY A 120 2.05 1.09 2.46
CA GLY A 120 1.35 1.87 1.44
C GLY A 120 2.13 3.08 0.96
N LEU A 121 2.83 3.79 1.86
CA LEU A 121 3.70 4.92 1.47
C LEU A 121 4.92 4.47 0.66
N LYS A 122 5.54 3.33 1.00
CA LYS A 122 6.64 2.76 0.18
C LYS A 122 6.14 2.38 -1.22
N LEU A 123 4.96 1.76 -1.30
CA LEU A 123 4.35 1.34 -2.56
C LEU A 123 3.92 2.54 -3.41
N GLN A 124 3.38 3.59 -2.79
CA GLN A 124 3.04 4.85 -3.46
C GLN A 124 4.26 5.51 -4.10
N LYS A 125 5.44 5.46 -3.45
CA LYS A 125 6.69 5.96 -4.06
C LYS A 125 7.03 5.17 -5.34
N LYS A 126 6.95 3.83 -5.29
CA LYS A 126 7.16 2.98 -6.48
C LYS A 126 6.12 3.24 -7.57
N TYR A 127 4.89 3.58 -7.21
CA TYR A 127 3.84 3.93 -8.16
C TYR A 127 4.18 5.20 -8.94
N PHE A 128 4.68 6.26 -8.27
CA PHE A 128 5.07 7.50 -8.95
C PHE A 128 6.29 7.32 -9.88
N SER A 129 7.19 6.40 -9.55
CA SER A 129 8.35 6.04 -10.39
C SER A 129 8.12 4.84 -11.32
N SER A 130 6.86 4.44 -11.53
CA SER A 130 6.53 3.28 -12.38
C SER A 130 6.95 3.46 -13.84
N VAL A 131 7.25 2.32 -14.48
CA VAL A 131 7.81 2.23 -15.83
C VAL A 131 6.78 1.70 -16.83
N GLU A 132 6.67 2.37 -17.97
CA GLU A 132 5.83 1.91 -19.08
C GLU A 132 6.52 0.76 -19.83
N VAL A 133 5.76 -0.31 -20.11
CA VAL A 133 6.27 -1.49 -20.80
C VAL A 133 5.43 -1.89 -22.00
N ASN A 134 6.09 -2.51 -22.98
CA ASN A 134 5.46 -3.16 -24.12
C ASN A 134 5.93 -4.61 -24.27
N MET A 135 5.11 -5.44 -24.92
CA MET A 135 5.50 -6.81 -25.25
C MET A 135 6.40 -6.79 -26.48
N LYS A 136 7.57 -7.41 -26.39
CA LYS A 136 8.44 -7.58 -27.56
C LYS A 136 8.01 -8.82 -28.34
N LEU A 137 7.36 -8.62 -29.48
CA LEU A 137 7.14 -9.69 -30.47
C LEU A 137 8.44 -9.95 -31.23
N ASP A 138 9.22 -10.92 -30.78
CA ASP A 138 10.34 -11.43 -31.57
C ASP A 138 9.86 -12.58 -32.46
N LYS A 139 9.90 -12.35 -33.78
CA LYS A 139 9.51 -13.33 -34.82
C LYS A 139 10.33 -14.63 -34.74
N ARG A 140 11.54 -14.61 -34.14
CA ARG A 140 12.41 -15.79 -33.95
C ARG A 140 12.13 -16.54 -32.64
N MET A 141 11.42 -15.92 -31.68
CA MET A 141 11.11 -16.49 -30.36
C MET A 141 9.72 -17.14 -30.29
N ARG A 142 9.12 -17.48 -31.43
CA ARG A 142 7.83 -18.19 -31.52
C ARG A 142 7.81 -19.56 -30.81
N LYS A 143 8.98 -20.04 -30.36
CA LYS A 143 9.21 -21.29 -29.63
C LYS A 143 9.32 -21.14 -28.10
N ARG A 144 9.40 -19.92 -27.55
CA ARG A 144 9.39 -19.69 -26.08
C ARG A 144 7.99 -19.24 -25.64
N SER A 145 7.45 -19.90 -24.62
CA SER A 145 6.10 -19.70 -24.09
C SER A 145 5.90 -18.35 -23.37
N SER A 146 6.95 -17.55 -23.17
CA SER A 146 6.88 -16.25 -22.53
C SER A 146 7.43 -15.15 -23.43
N LEU A 147 6.56 -14.22 -23.83
CA LEU A 147 6.93 -12.96 -24.48
C LEU A 147 7.40 -11.98 -23.40
N PRO A 148 8.67 -11.54 -23.39
CA PRO A 148 9.17 -10.67 -22.33
C PRO A 148 8.55 -9.26 -22.44
N LEU A 149 8.22 -8.68 -21.28
CA LEU A 149 7.92 -7.26 -21.17
C LEU A 149 9.24 -6.47 -21.22
N VAL A 150 9.24 -5.40 -22.01
CA VAL A 150 10.40 -4.54 -22.25
C VAL A 150 9.97 -3.10 -22.01
N SER A 151 10.83 -2.30 -21.39
CA SER A 151 10.57 -0.88 -21.20
C SER A 151 10.41 -0.16 -22.54
N VAL A 152 9.48 0.80 -22.59
CA VAL A 152 9.25 1.62 -23.79
C VAL A 152 10.38 2.64 -24.01
N LEU A 153 11.13 2.99 -22.95
CA LEU A 153 12.22 3.94 -23.03
C LEU A 153 13.40 3.36 -23.83
N PRO A 154 13.85 4.02 -24.91
CA PRO A 154 14.94 3.50 -25.75
C PRO A 154 16.27 3.32 -25.01
N THR A 155 16.51 4.17 -23.99
CA THR A 155 17.73 4.15 -23.17
C THR A 155 17.72 3.04 -22.12
N ARG A 156 16.57 2.42 -21.85
CA ARG A 156 16.40 1.40 -20.81
C ARG A 156 15.71 0.17 -21.37
N LYS A 157 16.49 -0.88 -21.60
CA LYS A 157 15.99 -2.13 -22.17
C LYS A 157 15.30 -3.05 -21.15
N TYR A 158 15.69 -3.00 -19.88
CA TYR A 158 15.20 -3.90 -18.84
C TYR A 158 14.51 -3.14 -17.71
N VAL A 159 13.53 -3.79 -17.09
CA VAL A 159 12.79 -3.32 -15.93
C VAL A 159 13.39 -3.99 -14.69
N ASP A 160 13.47 -3.25 -13.58
CA ASP A 160 13.94 -3.82 -12.33
C ASP A 160 12.86 -4.69 -11.68
N GLU A 161 13.27 -5.74 -10.97
CA GLU A 161 12.33 -6.63 -10.25
C GLU A 161 11.60 -5.91 -9.12
N ASP A 162 12.13 -4.75 -8.68
CA ASP A 162 11.57 -3.92 -7.61
C ASP A 162 10.73 -2.75 -8.11
N GLU A 163 10.58 -2.56 -9.41
CA GLU A 163 9.79 -1.46 -9.98
C GLU A 163 8.38 -1.91 -10.32
N LEU A 164 7.41 -1.03 -10.08
CA LEU A 164 6.07 -1.24 -10.63
C LEU A 164 6.06 -0.88 -12.11
N ILE A 165 5.31 -1.67 -12.88
CA ILE A 165 5.14 -1.48 -14.33
C ILE A 165 3.69 -1.27 -14.72
N PHE A 166 3.49 -0.61 -15.85
CA PHE A 166 2.18 -0.44 -16.47
C PHE A 166 2.25 -0.60 -17.98
N SER A 167 1.16 -1.06 -18.56
CA SER A 167 1.07 -1.31 -20.00
C SER A 167 0.19 -0.31 -20.76
N THR A 168 -0.65 0.41 -20.04
CA THR A 168 -1.62 1.37 -20.57
C THR A 168 -1.58 2.66 -19.77
N ILE A 169 -1.58 3.79 -20.47
CA ILE A 169 -1.63 5.12 -19.87
C ILE A 169 -2.97 5.30 -19.15
N SER A 170 -2.95 5.94 -17.98
CA SER A 170 -4.19 6.25 -17.25
C SER A 170 -5.12 7.13 -18.09
N PRO A 171 -6.43 6.88 -18.07
CA PRO A 171 -7.39 7.80 -18.63
C PRO A 171 -7.41 9.12 -17.84
N ASP A 172 -8.15 10.09 -18.35
CA ASP A 172 -8.54 11.23 -17.56
C ASP A 172 -9.63 10.81 -16.54
N TYR A 173 -9.41 11.10 -15.26
CA TYR A 173 -10.36 10.81 -14.19
C TYR A 173 -11.18 12.04 -13.77
N CYS A 174 -10.98 13.18 -14.43
CA CYS A 174 -11.66 14.42 -14.08
C CYS A 174 -13.16 14.34 -14.35
N SER A 175 -13.53 13.81 -15.52
CA SER A 175 -14.92 13.65 -15.95
C SER A 175 -15.40 12.22 -15.68
N PRO A 176 -16.70 12.02 -15.44
CA PRO A 176 -17.28 10.68 -15.33
C PRO A 176 -17.09 9.91 -16.66
N ASP A 177 -16.59 8.68 -16.56
CA ASP A 177 -16.44 7.76 -17.69
C ASP A 177 -16.74 6.34 -17.21
N VAL A 178 -17.94 5.86 -17.54
CA VAL A 178 -18.44 4.54 -17.16
C VAL A 178 -17.63 3.41 -17.81
N SER A 179 -17.04 3.63 -18.98
CA SER A 179 -16.32 2.59 -19.72
C SER A 179 -15.05 2.11 -18.99
N VAL A 180 -14.40 3.02 -18.25
CA VAL A 180 -13.23 2.74 -17.41
C VAL A 180 -13.56 2.66 -15.92
N GLY A 181 -14.84 2.84 -15.55
CA GLY A 181 -15.31 2.86 -14.16
C GLY A 181 -14.95 4.14 -13.38
N SER A 182 -14.65 5.25 -14.08
CA SER A 182 -14.37 6.54 -13.47
C SER A 182 -15.67 7.26 -13.11
N VAL A 183 -15.84 7.63 -11.85
CA VAL A 183 -16.99 8.44 -11.38
C VAL A 183 -16.77 9.94 -11.61
N GLY A 184 -15.56 10.36 -11.98
CA GLY A 184 -15.19 11.78 -12.05
C GLY A 184 -14.78 12.36 -10.70
N THR A 185 -14.47 13.66 -10.68
CA THR A 185 -14.04 14.37 -9.46
C THR A 185 -15.02 15.40 -8.92
N GLU A 186 -16.16 15.59 -9.56
CA GLU A 186 -17.23 16.48 -9.09
C GLU A 186 -17.70 16.09 -7.67
N GLY A 187 -17.96 17.09 -6.82
CA GLY A 187 -18.40 16.90 -5.44
C GLY A 187 -17.34 16.39 -4.45
N ARG A 188 -16.16 15.98 -4.92
CA ARG A 188 -15.05 15.53 -4.05
C ARG A 188 -14.51 16.67 -3.22
N VAL A 189 -14.18 16.36 -1.97
CA VAL A 189 -13.52 17.31 -1.06
C VAL A 189 -12.07 17.52 -1.51
N CYS A 190 -11.65 18.78 -1.53
CA CYS A 190 -10.27 19.16 -1.84
C CYS A 190 -9.68 20.06 -0.74
N ASP A 191 -8.35 20.14 -0.73
CA ASP A 191 -7.59 20.97 0.19
C ASP A 191 -7.03 22.18 -0.58
N VAL A 192 -7.31 23.39 -0.10
CA VAL A 192 -6.91 24.63 -0.79
C VAL A 192 -5.44 24.96 -0.58
N ASP A 193 -4.88 24.56 0.56
CA ASP A 193 -3.50 24.85 0.96
C ASP A 193 -2.52 23.80 0.41
N SER A 194 -3.03 22.64 0.00
CA SER A 194 -2.23 21.57 -0.60
C SER A 194 -1.88 21.86 -2.07
N THR A 195 -0.60 21.73 -2.42
CA THR A 195 -0.12 21.78 -3.81
C THR A 195 -0.09 20.41 -4.52
N GLY A 196 -0.26 19.33 -3.77
CA GLY A 196 -0.22 17.96 -4.29
C GLY A 196 -1.53 17.49 -4.93
N THR A 197 -1.68 16.18 -5.10
CA THR A 197 -2.88 15.57 -5.72
C THR A 197 -4.16 15.85 -4.96
N LYS A 198 -4.10 16.12 -3.65
CA LYS A 198 -5.25 16.53 -2.81
C LYS A 198 -5.63 18.00 -2.97
N GLY A 199 -4.76 18.78 -3.60
CA GLY A 199 -4.95 20.20 -3.83
C GLY A 199 -6.16 20.48 -4.71
N CYS A 200 -6.94 21.52 -4.43
CA CYS A 200 -8.12 21.88 -5.23
C CYS A 200 -7.79 22.11 -6.72
N ARG A 201 -6.60 22.63 -7.04
CA ARG A 201 -6.15 22.78 -8.44
C ARG A 201 -6.06 21.43 -9.17
N SER A 202 -5.56 20.39 -8.50
CA SER A 202 -5.40 19.05 -9.08
C SER A 202 -6.69 18.23 -8.97
N MET A 203 -7.31 18.18 -7.80
CA MET A 203 -8.54 17.40 -7.55
C MET A 203 -9.69 17.85 -8.44
N CYS A 204 -9.86 19.17 -8.60
CA CYS A 204 -10.97 19.74 -9.36
C CYS A 204 -10.62 20.02 -10.82
N CYS A 205 -9.41 19.64 -11.26
CA CYS A 205 -8.99 19.72 -12.66
C CYS A 205 -9.16 21.12 -13.30
N GLY A 206 -9.01 22.18 -12.51
CA GLY A 206 -9.21 23.56 -12.97
C GLY A 206 -10.68 24.03 -13.06
N ARG A 207 -11.68 23.19 -12.80
CA ARG A 207 -13.11 23.59 -12.80
C ARG A 207 -13.51 24.50 -11.63
N GLY A 208 -12.61 24.67 -10.65
CA GLY A 208 -12.86 25.39 -9.42
C GLY A 208 -13.61 24.56 -8.39
N TYR A 209 -14.05 25.21 -7.32
CA TYR A 209 -14.72 24.57 -6.19
C TYR A 209 -15.83 25.45 -5.62
N THR A 210 -16.73 24.84 -4.87
CA THR A 210 -17.71 25.48 -4.01
C THR A 210 -17.22 25.45 -2.56
N VAL A 211 -17.61 26.46 -1.78
CA VAL A 211 -17.26 26.56 -0.37
C VAL A 211 -18.54 26.40 0.43
N GLU A 212 -18.54 25.42 1.32
CA GLU A 212 -19.66 25.14 2.21
C GLU A 212 -19.19 25.33 3.66
N VAL A 213 -19.91 26.14 4.43
CA VAL A 213 -19.64 26.27 5.87
C VAL A 213 -20.42 25.18 6.58
N GLN A 214 -19.70 24.25 7.19
CA GLN A 214 -20.27 23.15 7.97
C GLN A 214 -19.98 23.33 9.46
N GLU A 215 -21.01 23.15 10.29
CA GLU A 215 -20.83 23.10 11.72
C GLU A 215 -20.51 21.66 12.15
N VAL A 216 -19.33 21.45 12.73
CA VAL A 216 -18.88 20.13 13.19
C VAL A 216 -18.81 20.08 14.71
N LYS A 217 -19.38 19.02 15.27
CA LYS A 217 -19.27 18.69 16.69
C LYS A 217 -17.90 18.11 16.98
N TYR A 218 -17.23 18.59 18.02
CA TYR A 218 -15.98 18.03 18.50
C TYR A 218 -15.91 18.05 20.03
N ARG A 219 -15.05 17.19 20.59
CA ARG A 219 -14.81 17.17 22.04
C ARG A 219 -13.82 18.25 22.43
N CYS A 220 -14.22 19.12 23.34
CA CYS A 220 -13.47 20.26 23.84
C CYS A 220 -13.42 20.22 25.37
N GLU A 221 -12.55 21.04 25.96
CA GLU A 221 -12.47 21.24 27.42
C GLU A 221 -12.41 19.92 28.20
N CYS A 222 -11.64 18.96 27.70
CA CYS A 222 -11.51 17.65 28.31
C CYS A 222 -10.77 17.75 29.65
N LYS A 223 -11.44 17.34 30.73
CA LYS A 223 -10.86 17.27 32.07
C LYS A 223 -10.68 15.81 32.48
N TYR A 224 -9.46 15.48 32.91
CA TYR A 224 -9.17 14.20 33.54
C TYR A 224 -9.68 14.23 34.99
N HIS A 225 -10.50 13.26 35.34
CA HIS A 225 -10.92 13.04 36.72
C HIS A 225 -10.07 11.92 37.31
N TRP A 226 -9.31 12.26 38.34
CA TRP A 226 -8.55 11.28 39.12
C TRP A 226 -9.52 10.28 39.73
N CYS A 227 -9.34 8.98 39.46
CA CYS A 227 -10.33 7.86 39.42
C CYS A 227 -10.72 7.35 38.01
N CYS A 228 -10.00 7.81 36.97
CA CYS A 228 -9.71 7.09 35.70
C CYS A 228 -10.61 7.38 34.49
N TYR A 229 -11.27 8.53 34.41
CA TYR A 229 -12.01 8.90 33.21
C TYR A 229 -11.75 10.33 32.76
N VAL A 230 -11.96 10.58 31.47
CA VAL A 230 -11.90 11.90 30.87
C VAL A 230 -13.32 12.35 30.56
N LYS A 231 -13.72 13.49 31.11
CA LYS A 231 -15.00 14.14 30.81
C LYS A 231 -14.73 15.33 29.90
N CYS A 232 -15.29 15.29 28.69
CA CYS A 232 -15.23 16.39 27.74
C CYS A 232 -16.61 17.02 27.56
N ARG A 233 -16.64 18.29 27.15
CA ARG A 233 -17.84 18.91 26.61
C ARG A 233 -17.90 18.68 25.10
N THR A 234 -19.11 18.75 24.55
CA THR A 234 -19.31 18.75 23.09
C THR A 234 -19.42 20.20 22.64
N CYS A 235 -18.42 20.68 21.91
CA CYS A 235 -18.43 22.01 21.31
C CYS A 235 -18.78 21.93 19.83
N LEU A 236 -19.17 23.07 19.28
CA LEU A 236 -19.42 23.29 17.86
C LEU A 236 -18.31 24.19 17.31
N LYS A 237 -17.83 23.88 16.11
CA LYS A 237 -16.99 24.80 15.34
C LYS A 237 -17.47 24.82 13.89
N SER A 238 -17.47 26.00 13.30
CA SER A 238 -17.72 26.17 11.86
C SER A 238 -16.42 25.95 11.10
N ILE A 239 -16.42 25.03 10.15
CA ILE A 239 -15.30 24.78 9.23
C ILE A 239 -15.76 25.06 7.80
N GLN A 240 -14.82 25.49 6.96
CA GLN A 240 -15.05 25.61 5.52
C GLN A 240 -14.66 24.29 4.85
N VAL A 241 -15.58 23.72 4.08
CA VAL A 241 -15.37 22.51 3.27
C VAL A 241 -15.42 22.91 1.80
N TYR A 242 -14.37 22.54 1.07
CA TYR A 242 -14.20 22.88 -0.34
C TYR A 242 -14.53 21.66 -1.20
N ARG A 243 -15.49 21.76 -2.11
CA ARG A 243 -15.92 20.66 -2.98
C ARG A 243 -15.77 21.04 -4.45
N CYS A 244 -15.22 20.13 -5.24
CA CYS A 244 -15.05 20.35 -6.67
C CYS A 244 -16.39 20.55 -7.38
N ARG A 245 -16.40 21.47 -8.35
CA ARG A 245 -17.48 21.62 -9.33
C ARG A 245 -17.37 20.59 -10.45
#